data_AF-A0A451CQ13-F1
#
_entry.id   AF-A0A451CQ13-F1
#
_cell.length_a   1.000
_cell.length_b   1.000
_cell.length_c   1.000
_cell.angle_alpha   90.00
_cell.angle_beta   90.00
_cell.angle_gamma   90.00
#
_symmetry.space_group_name_H-M   'P 1'
#
loop_
_entity.id
_entity.type
_entity.pdbx_description
1 polymer ?
#
loop_
_entity_poly.entity_id
_entity_poly.type
_entity_poly.pdbx_seq_one_letter_code
_entity_poly.pdbx_strand_id
1 'polypeptide(L)'
;MARILNRMGYRLRKVLKAKPQKKVVETDAIFKNIKEKATEAKSDTSVKRLSIDCKATVKIGEYSRGGKTRGDNQAVDHDMGCTEKYTPFGILDEDYIRLFAREAEQGF
;
A
#
# COMPACT_ATOMS: atom_id res chain seq x y z
N MET A 1 10.30 33.78 11.11
CA MET A 1 8.97 33.61 10.47
C MET A 1 7.83 33.40 11.47
N ALA A 2 7.93 32.45 12.41
CA ALA A 2 6.85 32.14 13.37
C ALA A 2 6.36 33.34 14.23
N ARG A 3 7.26 34.25 14.64
CA ARG A 3 6.89 35.45 15.43
C ARG A 3 5.94 36.41 14.71
N ILE A 4 6.10 36.58 13.39
CA ILE A 4 5.26 37.48 12.57
C ILE A 4 3.86 36.88 12.41
N LEU A 5 3.79 35.60 12.06
CA LEU A 5 2.53 34.85 11.91
C LEU A 5 1.72 34.85 13.22
N ASN A 6 2.38 34.64 14.36
CA ASN A 6 1.73 34.69 15.67
C ASN A 6 1.20 36.08 16.03
N ARG A 7 1.90 37.16 15.66
CA ARG A 7 1.46 38.55 15.88
C ARG A 7 0.27 38.93 15.01
N MET A 8 0.17 38.34 13.82
CA MET A 8 -0.97 38.46 12.92
C MET A 8 -2.16 37.56 13.33
N GLY A 9 -2.07 36.89 14.48
CA GLY A 9 -3.16 36.06 15.03
C GLY A 9 -3.25 34.65 14.42
N TYR A 10 -2.33 34.26 13.52
CA TYR A 10 -2.26 32.90 13.02
C TYR A 10 -1.64 32.00 14.08
N ARG A 11 -2.47 31.09 14.61
CA ARG A 11 -2.07 30.07 15.58
C ARG A 11 -2.44 28.70 15.04
N LEU A 12 -1.62 27.69 15.34
CA LEU A 12 -1.96 26.30 15.06
C LEU A 12 -3.23 25.94 15.83
N ARG A 13 -4.31 25.69 15.09
CA ARG A 13 -5.58 25.21 15.61
C ARG A 13 -5.85 23.85 15.00
N LYS A 14 -6.46 22.94 15.78
CA LYS A 14 -7.02 21.71 15.22
C LYS A 14 -8.18 22.11 14.32
N VAL A 15 -7.91 22.18 13.02
CA VAL A 15 -8.92 22.38 11.98
C VAL A 15 -9.33 21.02 11.44
N LEU A 16 -10.62 20.73 11.48
CA LEU A 16 -11.18 19.59 10.74
C LEU A 16 -11.11 19.95 9.25
N LYS A 17 -10.02 19.52 8.58
CA LYS A 17 -9.81 19.83 7.16
C LYS A 17 -10.91 19.27 6.26
N ALA A 18 -11.49 18.13 6.64
CA ALA A 18 -12.65 17.53 5.99
C ALA A 18 -13.50 16.81 7.03
N LYS A 19 -14.83 16.94 6.94
CA LYS A 19 -15.74 16.02 7.63
C LYS A 19 -15.79 14.75 6.78
N PRO A 20 -15.52 13.55 7.34
CA PRO A 20 -15.72 12.30 6.62
C PRO A 20 -17.17 12.27 6.12
N GLN A 21 -17.37 12.05 4.82
CA GLN A 21 -18.71 11.83 4.31
C GLN A 21 -19.25 10.56 4.97
N LYS A 22 -20.44 10.63 5.56
CA LYS A 22 -21.12 9.45 6.09
C LYS A 22 -21.34 8.47 4.93
N LYS A 23 -21.36 7.18 5.26
CA LYS A 23 -21.59 6.09 4.31
C LYS A 23 -22.80 6.42 3.43
N VAL A 24 -22.60 6.38 2.11
CA VAL A 24 -23.63 6.66 1.10
C VAL A 24 -24.36 5.35 0.75
N VAL A 25 -25.63 5.43 0.34
CA VAL A 25 -26.50 4.26 0.08
C VAL A 25 -25.95 3.36 -1.02
N GLU A 26 -25.26 3.97 -1.99
CA GLU A 26 -24.57 3.30 -3.10
C GLU A 26 -23.50 2.32 -2.59
N THR A 27 -22.87 2.61 -1.45
CA THR A 27 -21.86 1.73 -0.85
C THR A 27 -22.46 0.38 -0.47
N ASP A 28 -23.68 0.38 0.09
CA ASP A 28 -24.36 -0.86 0.46
C ASP A 28 -24.81 -1.67 -0.76
N ALA A 29 -25.24 -0.98 -1.82
CA ALA A 29 -25.57 -1.61 -3.10
C ALA A 29 -24.36 -2.29 -3.76
N ILE A 30 -23.19 -1.64 -3.73
CA ILE A 30 -21.92 -2.21 -4.21
C ILE A 30 -21.58 -3.49 -3.42
N PHE A 31 -21.64 -3.44 -2.09
CA PHE A 31 -21.34 -4.60 -1.26
C PHE A 31 -22.33 -5.76 -1.46
N LYS A 32 -23.61 -5.46 -1.71
CA LYS A 32 -24.62 -6.49 -2.03
C LYS A 32 -24.28 -7.21 -3.33
N ASN A 33 -23.99 -6.46 -4.40
CA ASN A 33 -23.62 -7.04 -5.70
C ASN A 33 -22.33 -7.89 -5.62
N ILE A 34 -21.31 -7.40 -4.92
CA ILE A 34 -20.06 -8.15 -4.69
C ILE A 34 -20.35 -9.50 -3.99
N LYS A 35 -21.24 -9.52 -2.99
CA LYS A 35 -21.62 -10.76 -2.29
C LYS A 35 -22.40 -11.72 -3.17
N GLU A 36 -23.32 -11.22 -3.99
CA GLU A 36 -24.09 -12.02 -4.95
C GLU A 36 -23.13 -12.69 -5.95
N LYS A 37 -22.25 -11.90 -6.59
CA LYS A 37 -21.22 -12.39 -7.51
C LYS A 37 -20.25 -13.36 -6.85
N ALA A 38 -19.90 -13.12 -5.58
CA ALA A 38 -19.05 -14.04 -4.82
C ALA A 38 -19.70 -15.40 -4.59
N THR A 39 -21.01 -15.42 -4.37
CA THR A 39 -21.78 -16.67 -4.20
C THR A 39 -21.90 -17.42 -5.52
N GLU A 40 -22.23 -16.72 -6.62
CA GLU A 40 -22.27 -17.29 -7.96
C GLU A 40 -20.93 -17.93 -8.35
N ALA A 41 -19.82 -17.21 -8.14
CA ALA A 41 -18.48 -17.69 -8.45
C ALA A 41 -18.04 -18.92 -7.62
N LYS A 42 -18.58 -19.10 -6.42
CA LYS A 42 -18.30 -20.30 -5.60
C LYS A 42 -19.04 -21.54 -6.10
N SER A 43 -20.18 -21.37 -6.75
CA SER A 43 -20.98 -22.49 -7.27
C SER A 43 -20.51 -22.99 -8.64
N ASP A 44 -19.77 -22.16 -9.38
CA ASP A 44 -19.31 -22.48 -10.74
C ASP A 44 -17.86 -22.97 -10.73
N THR A 45 -17.64 -24.22 -11.13
CA THR A 45 -16.30 -24.84 -11.24
C THR A 45 -15.43 -24.21 -12.33
N SER A 46 -16.02 -23.48 -13.28
CA SER A 46 -15.29 -22.79 -14.36
C SER A 46 -14.67 -21.46 -13.91
N VAL A 47 -15.09 -20.93 -12.77
CA VAL A 47 -14.63 -19.65 -12.23
C VAL A 47 -13.67 -19.90 -11.05
N LYS A 48 -12.57 -19.15 -11.01
CA LYS A 48 -11.57 -19.19 -9.92
C LYS A 48 -11.49 -17.86 -9.20
N ARG A 49 -11.46 -17.92 -7.86
CA ARG A 49 -11.27 -16.74 -7.01
C ARG A 49 -9.83 -16.63 -6.53
N LEU A 50 -9.17 -15.55 -6.94
CA LEU A 50 -7.81 -15.23 -6.54
C LEU A 50 -7.79 -13.89 -5.80
N SER A 51 -7.07 -13.84 -4.68
CA SER A 51 -6.76 -12.60 -3.97
C SER A 51 -5.29 -12.25 -4.20
N ILE A 52 -5.01 -10.99 -4.50
CA ILE A 52 -3.67 -10.49 -4.79
C ILE A 52 -3.40 -9.29 -3.89
N ASP A 53 -2.32 -9.33 -3.10
CA ASP A 53 -1.86 -8.21 -2.27
C ASP A 53 -0.47 -7.79 -2.71
N CYS A 54 -0.28 -6.49 -2.97
CA CYS A 54 1.01 -5.90 -3.33
C CYS A 54 1.55 -5.09 -2.14
N LYS A 55 2.82 -5.28 -1.81
CA LYS A 55 3.51 -4.49 -0.77
C LYS A 55 4.15 -3.24 -1.38
N ALA A 56 4.78 -2.45 -0.51
CA ALA A 56 5.52 -1.27 -0.93
C ALA A 56 6.63 -1.63 -1.93
N THR A 57 6.75 -0.83 -2.99
CA THR A 57 7.87 -0.92 -3.93
C THR A 57 9.18 -0.65 -3.19
N VAL A 58 10.13 -1.56 -3.33
CA VAL A 58 11.46 -1.44 -2.76
C VAL A 58 12.48 -1.14 -3.86
N LYS A 59 13.39 -0.22 -3.59
CA LYS A 59 14.58 0.01 -4.42
C LYS A 59 15.55 -1.15 -4.23
N ILE A 60 16.07 -1.68 -5.32
CA ILE A 60 17.11 -2.71 -5.33
C ILE A 60 18.46 -1.99 -5.42
N GLY A 61 19.42 -2.37 -4.57
CA GLY A 61 20.75 -1.73 -4.45
C GLY A 61 21.08 -1.21 -3.05
N GLU A 62 22.20 -0.49 -2.92
CA GLU A 62 22.79 0.02 -1.67
C GLU A 62 22.04 1.24 -1.09
N TYR A 63 20.72 1.08 -0.92
CA TYR A 63 19.84 2.07 -0.32
C TYR A 63 19.61 1.71 1.16
N SER A 64 19.93 2.64 2.07
CA SER A 64 19.66 2.47 3.50
C SER A 64 18.15 2.41 3.77
N ARG A 65 17.71 1.47 4.60
CA ARG A 65 16.30 1.28 4.99
C ARG A 65 16.05 1.59 6.46
N GLY A 66 16.68 2.65 6.96
CA GLY A 66 16.39 3.21 8.29
C GLY A 66 17.41 2.87 9.39
N GLY A 67 18.63 2.46 9.02
CA GLY A 67 19.74 2.37 9.97
C GLY A 67 20.34 3.74 10.26
N LYS A 68 20.62 4.05 11.53
CA LYS A 68 21.55 5.14 11.90
C LYS A 68 22.93 4.54 12.06
N THR A 69 23.83 4.84 11.14
CA THR A 69 25.25 4.47 11.24
C THR A 69 26.01 5.51 12.07
N ARG A 70 26.88 5.04 12.97
CA ARG A 70 27.85 5.89 13.72
C ARG A 70 29.18 6.09 12.96
N GLY A 71 29.25 5.69 11.68
CA GLY A 71 30.44 5.75 10.83
C GLY A 71 30.12 6.09 9.37
N ASP A 72 31.15 6.20 8.54
CA ASP A 72 31.13 6.77 7.18
C ASP A 72 30.55 5.86 6.08
N ASN A 73 29.49 5.10 6.36
CA ASN A 73 28.83 4.34 5.29
C ASN A 73 28.00 5.28 4.41
N GLN A 74 28.44 5.44 3.16
CA GLN A 74 27.71 6.19 2.12
C GLN A 74 26.56 5.33 1.60
N ALA A 75 25.34 5.66 2.01
CA ALA A 75 24.16 5.14 1.32
C ALA A 75 23.93 5.96 0.04
N VAL A 76 23.47 5.30 -1.01
CA VAL A 76 23.13 5.93 -2.30
C VAL A 76 21.72 6.54 -2.26
N ASP A 77 21.18 6.77 -1.06
CA ASP A 77 19.80 7.23 -0.84
C ASP A 77 19.55 8.68 -1.30
N HIS A 78 20.62 9.47 -1.44
CA HIS A 78 20.60 10.79 -2.04
C HIS A 78 20.64 10.80 -3.57
N ASP A 79 20.97 9.66 -4.20
CA ASP A 79 20.92 9.49 -5.65
C ASP A 79 19.53 9.01 -6.06
N MET A 80 18.82 9.87 -6.78
CA MET A 80 17.45 9.59 -7.24
C MET A 80 17.40 8.66 -8.46
N GLY A 81 18.56 8.23 -8.97
CA GLY A 81 18.74 7.43 -10.19
C GLY A 81 18.51 5.93 -10.05
N CYS A 82 17.77 5.47 -9.03
CA CYS A 82 17.45 4.05 -8.87
C CYS A 82 16.62 3.53 -10.06
N THR A 83 17.27 2.77 -10.93
CA THR A 83 16.69 2.15 -12.12
C THR A 83 15.89 0.91 -11.78
N GLU A 84 16.39 0.09 -10.84
CA GLU A 84 15.81 -1.20 -10.50
C GLU A 84 14.97 -1.15 -9.21
N LYS A 85 13.68 -1.47 -9.34
CA LYS A 85 12.71 -1.44 -8.25
C LYS A 85 11.86 -2.70 -8.31
N TYR A 86 11.55 -3.26 -7.16
CA TYR A 86 10.76 -4.47 -7.03
C TYR A 86 9.53 -4.21 -6.17
N THR A 87 8.37 -4.68 -6.61
CA THR A 87 7.13 -4.61 -5.80
C THR A 87 6.72 -6.05 -5.48
N PRO A 88 6.97 -6.53 -4.25
CA PRO A 88 6.55 -7.87 -3.88
C PRO A 88 5.03 -7.96 -3.89
N PHE A 89 4.50 -9.08 -4.37
CA PHE A 89 3.08 -9.39 -4.31
C PHE A 89 2.86 -10.86 -3.95
N GLY A 90 1.78 -11.13 -3.26
CA GLY A 90 1.32 -12.49 -2.93
C GLY A 90 0.02 -12.80 -3.66
N ILE A 91 -0.14 -14.05 -4.12
CA ILE A 91 -1.40 -14.54 -4.70
C ILE A 91 -1.96 -15.63 -3.79
N LEU A 92 -3.22 -15.52 -3.41
CA LEU A 92 -3.94 -16.49 -2.61
C LEU A 92 -5.08 -17.08 -3.45
N ASP A 93 -5.12 -18.41 -3.56
CA ASP A 93 -6.30 -19.14 -4.01
C ASP A 93 -7.28 -19.25 -2.83
N GLU A 94 -8.44 -18.60 -2.98
CA GLU A 94 -9.45 -18.54 -1.91
C GLU A 94 -10.21 -19.86 -1.74
N ASP A 95 -10.26 -20.71 -2.77
CA ASP A 95 -11.06 -21.95 -2.74
C ASP A 95 -10.35 -23.02 -1.92
N TYR A 96 -9.03 -23.13 -2.09
CA TYR A 96 -8.19 -24.12 -1.41
C TYR A 96 -7.37 -23.53 -0.26
N ILE A 97 -7.53 -22.23 0.03
CA ILE A 97 -6.74 -21.48 1.03
C ILE A 97 -5.25 -21.73 0.82
N ARG A 98 -4.80 -21.63 -0.45
CA ARG A 98 -3.43 -21.92 -0.83
C ARG A 98 -2.73 -20.65 -1.25
N LEU A 99 -1.71 -20.27 -0.48
CA LEU A 99 -0.86 -19.14 -0.80
C LEU A 99 0.17 -19.57 -1.85
N PHE A 100 0.10 -18.96 -3.02
CA PHE A 100 1.14 -18.99 -4.02
C PHE A 100 2.01 -17.74 -3.82
N ALA A 101 2.95 -17.83 -2.89
CA ALA A 101 4.04 -16.87 -2.83
C ALA A 101 4.95 -17.20 -4.02
N ARG A 102 5.03 -16.32 -5.01
CA ARG A 102 6.10 -16.39 -5.99
C ARG A 102 7.24 -15.56 -5.43
N GLU A 103 8.26 -16.23 -4.90
CA GLU A 103 9.60 -15.66 -4.90
C GLU A 103 9.93 -15.40 -6.37
N ALA A 104 10.06 -14.13 -6.74
CA ALA A 104 10.82 -13.80 -7.93
C ALA A 104 12.28 -13.99 -7.56
N GLU A 105 12.73 -15.24 -7.57
CA GLU A 105 14.15 -15.54 -7.67
C GLU A 105 14.67 -14.88 -8.96
N GLN A 106 15.61 -13.95 -8.83
CA GLN A 106 16.98 -14.11 -9.32
C GLN A 106 17.83 -12.88 -8.94
N GLY A 107 18.97 -13.13 -8.28
CA GLY A 107 20.06 -12.16 -8.10
C GLY A 107 20.41 -11.89 -6.64
N PHE A 108 20.97 -12.88 -5.94
CA PHE A 108 21.96 -12.60 -4.89
C PHE A 108 23.31 -12.34 -5.54
#